data_AF-A0A7J3Z9B3-F1
#
_entry.id   AF-A0A7J3Z9B3-F1
#
_cell.length_a   1.000
_cell.length_b   1.000
_cell.length_c   1.000
_cell.angle_alpha   90.00
_cell.angle_beta   90.00
_cell.angle_gamma   90.00
#
_symmetry.space_group_name_H-M   'P 1'
#
loop_
_entity.id
_entity.type
_entity.pdbx_description
1 polymer ?
#
loop_
_entity_poly.entity_id
_entity_poly.type
_entity_poly.pdbx_seq_one_letter_code
_entity_poly.pdbx_strand_id
1 'polypeptide(L)'
;ECIKVDVNSSCTDIVARLNELKGKYVIIVAGDMSIEYVGRASSYAPEGLRILIAKPDGSLLIHESHKVEPLNWQPPKSLIRYECKNDNLFINSRRLQPTEELLVEFSKLYFIWACKLATTQLVVIGREADVVKAITLNVDALERGAKVIGTDISTPYGKVDVLLKKEDGTLIVVEVKNEKAGIAAVLQLKRYVEFYREKGFSAIGVLVAPSITEEAFAHIMKENMRFVELKKIFSATSLRQAPALDKYIK
;
A
#
# COMPACT_ATOMS: atom_id res chain seq x y z
N GLU A 1 16.94 13.42 -15.80
CA GLU A 1 17.41 13.29 -17.20
C GLU A 1 16.57 12.22 -17.90
N CYS A 2 16.11 12.51 -19.11
CA CYS A 2 15.34 11.57 -19.92
C CYS A 2 15.90 11.53 -21.34
N ILE A 3 15.99 10.33 -21.90
CA ILE A 3 16.54 10.03 -23.21
C ILE A 3 15.43 9.39 -24.04
N LYS A 4 15.15 9.94 -25.22
CA LYS A 4 14.30 9.29 -26.21
C LYS A 4 15.15 8.31 -27.00
N VAL A 5 14.69 7.06 -27.12
CA VAL A 5 15.28 6.09 -28.04
C VAL A 5 14.52 6.19 -29.37
N ASP A 6 15.25 6.24 -30.48
CA ASP A 6 14.64 6.32 -31.80
C ASP A 6 14.06 4.97 -32.19
N VAL A 7 12.73 4.90 -32.30
CA VAL A 7 11.99 3.68 -32.64
C VAL A 7 12.02 3.36 -34.15
N ASN A 8 12.53 4.27 -34.98
CA ASN A 8 12.75 4.01 -36.42
C ASN A 8 14.12 3.41 -36.71
N SER A 9 15.00 3.30 -35.71
CA SER A 9 16.29 2.62 -35.83
C SER A 9 16.11 1.10 -35.98
N SER A 10 17.17 0.38 -36.39
CA SER A 10 17.09 -1.07 -36.48
C SER A 10 16.78 -1.69 -35.12
N CYS A 11 16.07 -2.82 -35.12
CA CYS A 11 15.71 -3.52 -33.89
C CYS A 11 16.95 -3.94 -33.08
N THR A 12 18.07 -4.27 -33.74
CA THR A 12 19.37 -4.51 -33.09
C THR A 12 19.94 -3.26 -32.40
N ASP A 13 19.83 -2.08 -33.01
CA ASP A 13 20.29 -0.82 -32.40
C ASP A 13 19.43 -0.43 -31.19
N ILE A 14 18.12 -0.64 -31.29
CA ILE A 14 17.19 -0.45 -30.16
C ILE A 14 17.59 -1.37 -29.00
N VAL A 15 17.82 -2.66 -29.26
CA VAL A 15 18.24 -3.63 -28.23
C VAL A 15 19.58 -3.25 -27.61
N ALA A 16 20.56 -2.83 -28.40
CA ALA A 16 21.85 -2.35 -27.89
C ALA A 16 21.65 -1.15 -26.95
N ARG A 17 20.84 -0.17 -27.37
CA ARG A 17 20.55 1.02 -26.58
C ARG A 17 19.80 0.71 -25.29
N LEU A 18 18.83 -0.20 -25.32
CA LEU A 18 18.12 -0.64 -24.12
C LEU A 18 19.07 -1.34 -23.12
N ASN A 19 19.99 -2.16 -23.61
CA ASN A 19 20.97 -2.83 -22.76
C ASN A 19 21.95 -1.86 -22.08
N GLU A 20 22.33 -0.77 -22.73
CA GLU A 20 23.13 0.31 -22.11
C GLU A 20 22.39 1.01 -20.96
N LEU A 21 21.07 1.15 -21.09
CA LEU A 21 20.25 1.98 -20.20
C LEU A 21 19.66 1.21 -19.00
N LYS A 22 19.40 -0.09 -19.15
CA LYS A 22 18.58 -0.89 -18.20
C LYS A 22 19.03 -0.88 -16.74
N GLY A 23 20.32 -0.70 -16.46
CA GLY A 23 20.86 -0.69 -15.09
C GLY A 23 20.75 0.65 -14.36
N LYS A 24 20.32 1.71 -15.03
CA LYS A 24 20.33 3.08 -14.48
C LYS A 24 19.05 3.88 -14.74
N TYR A 25 18.32 3.52 -15.80
CA TYR A 25 17.15 4.24 -16.25
C TYR A 25 15.90 3.38 -16.11
N VAL A 26 14.78 4.02 -15.75
CA VAL A 26 13.45 3.44 -15.96
C VAL A 26 13.11 3.58 -17.44
N ILE A 27 12.89 2.46 -18.10
CA ILE A 27 12.54 2.37 -19.51
C ILE A 27 11.02 2.26 -19.61
N ILE A 28 10.40 3.13 -20.40
CA ILE A 28 8.97 3.18 -20.68
C ILE A 28 8.78 2.97 -22.18
N VAL A 29 8.03 1.95 -22.55
CA VAL A 29 7.74 1.57 -23.93
C VAL A 29 6.23 1.62 -24.15
N ALA A 30 5.78 2.28 -25.20
CA ALA A 30 4.41 2.13 -25.71
C ALA A 30 4.44 1.45 -27.07
N GLY A 31 3.62 0.42 -27.25
CA GLY A 31 3.68 -0.47 -28.39
C GLY A 31 2.47 -1.38 -28.48
N ASP A 32 2.18 -1.84 -29.69
CA ASP A 32 1.31 -2.99 -29.90
C ASP A 32 2.11 -4.23 -29.50
N MET A 33 1.63 -4.96 -28.51
CA MET A 33 2.36 -6.08 -27.92
C MET A 33 1.47 -7.27 -27.58
N SER A 34 2.01 -8.48 -27.69
CA SER A 34 1.45 -9.70 -27.10
C SER A 34 2.25 -10.09 -25.85
N ILE A 35 1.63 -10.85 -24.94
CA ILE A 35 2.22 -11.21 -23.66
C ILE A 35 1.99 -12.68 -23.38
N GLU A 36 3.05 -13.37 -23.00
CA GLU A 36 3.01 -14.73 -22.48
C GLU A 36 3.66 -14.77 -21.10
N TYR A 37 3.01 -15.44 -20.16
CA TYR A 37 3.52 -15.65 -18.83
C TYR A 37 3.40 -17.11 -18.43
N VAL A 38 4.47 -17.65 -17.85
CA VAL A 38 4.54 -18.99 -17.29
C VAL A 38 5.22 -18.93 -15.93
N GLY A 39 4.57 -19.48 -14.91
CA GLY A 39 5.09 -19.49 -13.54
C GLY A 39 4.13 -20.19 -12.59
N ARG A 40 3.77 -19.53 -11.49
CA ARG A 40 2.72 -20.03 -10.56
C ARG A 40 1.34 -20.21 -11.20
N ALA A 41 1.12 -19.49 -12.30
CA ALA A 41 -0.01 -19.64 -13.20
C ALA A 41 0.53 -19.51 -14.63
N SER A 42 -0.33 -19.72 -15.61
CA SER A 42 -0.03 -19.41 -17.02
C SER A 42 -1.07 -18.44 -17.55
N SER A 43 -0.64 -17.44 -18.31
CA SER A 43 -1.55 -16.48 -18.92
C SER A 43 -1.03 -16.00 -20.27
N TYR A 44 -1.96 -15.64 -21.14
CA TYR A 44 -1.70 -15.02 -22.43
C TYR A 44 -2.54 -13.76 -22.58
N ALA A 45 -1.96 -12.71 -23.16
CA ALA A 45 -2.70 -11.54 -23.63
C ALA A 45 -2.44 -11.35 -25.13
N PRO A 46 -3.50 -11.28 -25.96
CA PRO A 46 -3.35 -11.03 -27.39
C PRO A 46 -2.81 -9.64 -27.66
N GLU A 47 -2.44 -9.42 -28.92
CA GLU A 47 -1.95 -8.13 -29.40
C GLU A 47 -2.87 -6.98 -28.97
N GLY A 48 -2.24 -5.92 -28.46
CA GLY A 48 -2.93 -4.68 -28.12
C GLY A 48 -1.94 -3.60 -27.67
N LEU A 49 -2.32 -2.34 -27.89
CA LEU A 49 -1.55 -1.18 -27.47
C LEU A 49 -1.50 -1.08 -25.95
N ARG A 50 -0.29 -1.18 -25.40
CA ARG A 50 -0.05 -1.13 -23.95
C ARG A 50 1.17 -0.28 -23.61
N ILE A 51 1.32 0.03 -22.32
CA ILE A 51 2.54 0.64 -21.78
C ILE A 51 3.28 -0.40 -20.95
N LEU A 52 4.56 -0.57 -21.23
CA LEU A 52 5.49 -1.36 -20.45
C LEU A 52 6.48 -0.45 -19.72
N ILE A 53 6.73 -0.72 -18.44
CA ILE A 53 7.70 -0.04 -17.59
C ILE A 53 8.70 -1.06 -17.06
N ALA A 54 9.97 -0.94 -17.46
CA ALA A 54 11.09 -1.71 -16.95
C ALA A 54 11.96 -0.85 -16.04
N LYS A 55 12.16 -1.28 -14.79
CA LYS A 55 12.92 -0.54 -13.79
C LYS A 55 14.34 -1.11 -13.59
N PRO A 56 15.32 -0.30 -13.15
CA PRO A 56 16.68 -0.76 -12.88
C PRO A 56 16.81 -1.87 -11.84
N ASP A 57 15.85 -1.98 -10.93
CA ASP A 57 15.82 -3.03 -9.91
C ASP A 57 15.30 -4.38 -10.45
N GLY A 58 14.96 -4.47 -11.75
CA GLY A 58 14.42 -5.67 -12.39
C GLY A 58 12.90 -5.75 -12.39
N SER A 59 12.18 -4.79 -11.80
CA SER A 59 10.72 -4.78 -11.88
C SER A 59 10.25 -4.52 -13.31
N LEU A 60 9.25 -5.28 -13.75
CA LEU A 60 8.57 -5.08 -15.04
C LEU A 60 7.07 -4.93 -14.79
N LEU A 61 6.44 -3.91 -15.38
CA LEU A 61 5.00 -3.65 -15.25
C LEU A 61 4.41 -3.42 -16.64
N ILE A 62 3.26 -4.02 -16.94
CA ILE A 62 2.54 -3.80 -18.20
C ILE A 62 1.12 -3.35 -17.87
N HIS A 63 0.74 -2.18 -18.37
CA HIS A 63 -0.57 -1.55 -18.11
C HIS A 63 -1.42 -1.44 -19.36
N GLU A 64 -2.73 -1.57 -19.16
CA GLU A 64 -3.77 -1.19 -20.11
C GLU A 64 -4.38 0.17 -19.71
N SER A 65 -5.45 0.57 -20.38
CA SER A 65 -6.10 1.87 -20.23
C SER A 65 -6.89 2.05 -18.92
N HIS A 66 -7.03 1.01 -18.11
CA HIS A 66 -7.85 1.01 -16.90
C HIS A 66 -7.20 0.22 -15.77
N LYS A 67 -7.73 0.42 -14.56
CA LYS A 67 -7.31 -0.17 -13.27
C LYS A 67 -5.98 0.38 -12.75
N VAL A 68 -5.86 0.33 -11.42
CA VAL A 68 -4.65 0.73 -10.70
C VAL A 68 -3.55 -0.31 -10.89
N GLU A 69 -3.92 -1.59 -10.90
CA GLU A 69 -2.98 -2.71 -11.01
C GLU A 69 -2.52 -2.93 -12.46
N PRO A 70 -1.26 -3.36 -12.68
CA PRO A 70 -0.80 -3.79 -13.99
C PRO A 70 -1.56 -5.04 -14.47
N LEU A 71 -1.70 -5.17 -15.79
CA LEU A 71 -2.21 -6.38 -16.43
C LEU A 71 -1.29 -7.58 -16.16
N ASN A 72 0.02 -7.38 -16.29
CA ASN A 72 1.03 -8.39 -16.00
C ASN A 72 2.32 -7.74 -15.48
N TRP A 73 3.09 -8.46 -14.67
CA TRP A 73 4.25 -7.88 -14.00
C TRP A 73 5.27 -8.92 -13.52
N GLN A 74 6.50 -8.46 -13.31
CA GLN A 74 7.54 -9.18 -12.58
C GLN A 74 8.13 -8.31 -11.45
N PRO A 75 8.40 -8.91 -10.27
CA PRO A 75 8.89 -8.18 -9.11
C PRO A 75 10.34 -7.68 -9.30
N PRO A 76 10.83 -6.84 -8.38
CA PRO A 76 12.26 -6.56 -8.27
C PRO A 76 13.11 -7.84 -8.23
N LYS A 77 14.36 -7.71 -8.67
CA LYS A 77 15.38 -8.76 -8.84
C LYS A 77 15.10 -9.75 -9.97
N SER A 78 14.10 -9.49 -10.81
CA SER A 78 13.92 -10.25 -12.05
C SER A 78 14.96 -9.83 -13.11
N LEU A 79 15.36 -10.78 -13.94
CA LEU A 79 16.37 -10.56 -14.99
C LEU A 79 15.67 -10.17 -16.29
N ILE A 80 15.82 -8.91 -16.70
CA ILE A 80 15.26 -8.39 -17.96
C ILE A 80 16.30 -8.51 -19.08
N ARG A 81 15.91 -9.20 -20.16
CA ARG A 81 16.67 -9.36 -21.40
C ARG A 81 15.88 -8.76 -22.56
N TYR A 82 16.60 -8.05 -23.43
CA TYR A 82 16.08 -7.50 -24.67
C TYR A 82 16.68 -8.31 -25.81
N GLU A 83 15.84 -8.78 -26.72
CA GLU A 83 16.23 -9.57 -27.88
C GLU A 83 15.57 -9.00 -29.13
N CYS A 84 16.22 -9.18 -30.27
CA CYS A 84 15.65 -8.88 -31.58
C CYS A 84 15.43 -10.20 -32.31
N LYS A 85 14.20 -10.48 -32.77
CA LYS A 85 13.89 -11.65 -33.60
C LYS A 85 12.93 -11.22 -34.70
N ASN A 86 13.24 -11.54 -35.95
CA ASN A 86 12.42 -11.17 -37.12
C ASN A 86 12.06 -9.67 -37.14
N ASP A 87 13.03 -8.80 -36.81
CA ASP A 87 12.87 -7.35 -36.65
C ASP A 87 11.86 -6.88 -35.57
N ASN A 88 11.29 -7.79 -34.80
CA ASN A 88 10.47 -7.48 -33.63
C ASN A 88 11.31 -7.42 -32.35
N LEU A 89 10.97 -6.47 -31.47
CA LEU A 89 11.57 -6.35 -30.14
C LEU A 89 10.90 -7.34 -29.18
N PHE A 90 11.71 -8.19 -28.55
CA PHE A 90 11.29 -9.07 -27.47
C PHE A 90 11.87 -8.60 -26.14
N ILE A 91 11.03 -8.58 -25.11
CA ILE A 91 11.43 -8.33 -23.72
C ILE A 91 11.09 -9.56 -22.90
N ASN A 92 12.10 -10.24 -22.39
CA ASN A 92 11.95 -11.40 -21.52
C ASN A 92 12.38 -11.05 -20.10
N SER A 93 11.47 -11.14 -19.15
CA SER A 93 11.76 -10.99 -17.72
C SER A 93 11.64 -12.33 -17.02
N ARG A 94 12.73 -12.78 -16.39
CA ARG A 94 12.79 -14.06 -15.67
C ARG A 94 13.05 -13.86 -14.19
N ARG A 95 12.22 -14.46 -13.34
CA ARG A 95 12.45 -14.59 -11.89
C ARG A 95 12.86 -16.02 -11.59
N LEU A 96 13.83 -16.19 -10.68
CA LEU A 96 14.38 -17.51 -10.36
C LEU A 96 13.66 -18.21 -9.21
N GLN A 97 13.04 -17.47 -8.28
CA GLN A 97 12.42 -18.04 -7.08
C GLN A 97 11.09 -17.34 -6.72
N PRO A 98 9.93 -17.98 -6.96
CA PRO A 98 9.78 -19.17 -7.82
C PRO A 98 10.19 -18.87 -9.27
N THR A 99 10.43 -19.91 -10.05
CA THR A 99 10.71 -19.77 -11.49
C THR A 99 9.48 -19.21 -12.18
N GLU A 100 9.62 -18.01 -12.75
CA GLU A 100 8.58 -17.33 -13.53
C GLU A 100 9.23 -16.68 -14.74
N GLU A 101 8.52 -16.66 -15.87
CA GLU A 101 8.97 -16.09 -17.12
C GLU A 101 7.84 -15.28 -17.74
N LEU A 102 8.12 -14.02 -18.06
CA LEU A 102 7.22 -13.09 -18.72
C LEU A 102 7.86 -12.65 -20.03
N LEU A 103 7.29 -13.10 -21.14
CA LEU A 103 7.72 -12.78 -22.50
C LEU A 103 6.75 -11.76 -23.11
N VAL A 104 7.32 -10.69 -23.66
CA VAL A 104 6.58 -9.63 -24.36
C VAL A 104 7.16 -9.50 -25.75
N GLU A 105 6.32 -9.62 -26.77
CA GLU A 105 6.67 -9.37 -28.16
C GLU A 105 6.01 -8.07 -28.60
N PHE A 106 6.79 -7.15 -29.16
CA PHE A 106 6.30 -5.93 -29.77
C PHE A 106 6.20 -6.11 -31.28
N SER A 107 4.99 -6.04 -31.82
CA SER A 107 4.75 -5.98 -33.28
C SER A 107 4.86 -4.57 -33.83
N LYS A 108 4.65 -3.54 -32.98
CA LYS A 108 4.85 -2.14 -33.34
C LYS A 108 5.27 -1.29 -32.15
N LEU A 109 6.24 -0.41 -32.35
CA LEU A 109 6.72 0.54 -31.34
C LEU A 109 6.20 1.96 -31.66
N TYR A 110 5.61 2.62 -30.68
CA TYR A 110 5.20 4.03 -30.79
C TYR A 110 6.23 4.96 -30.16
N PHE A 111 6.74 4.61 -28.98
CA PHE A 111 7.85 5.32 -28.36
C PHE A 111 8.61 4.45 -27.35
N ILE A 112 9.86 4.85 -27.12
CA ILE A 112 10.68 4.36 -26.02
C ILE A 112 11.34 5.57 -25.35
N TRP A 113 11.14 5.71 -24.04
CA TRP A 113 11.79 6.71 -23.20
C TRP A 113 12.55 6.04 -22.07
N ALA A 114 13.77 6.50 -21.79
CA ALA A 114 14.56 6.07 -20.66
C ALA A 114 14.82 7.27 -19.75
N CYS A 115 14.30 7.22 -18.53
CA CYS A 115 14.40 8.32 -17.57
C CYS A 115 15.12 7.89 -16.30
N LYS A 116 16.08 8.71 -15.86
CA LYS A 116 16.72 8.55 -14.56
C LYS A 116 15.81 9.18 -13.51
N LEU A 117 15.05 8.35 -12.81
CA LEU A 117 14.12 8.78 -11.76
C LEU A 117 14.83 8.82 -10.41
N ALA A 118 14.41 9.74 -9.55
CA ALA A 118 14.90 9.83 -8.19
C ALA A 118 14.20 8.81 -7.28
N THR A 119 14.93 8.30 -6.30
CA THR A 119 14.35 7.49 -5.22
C THR A 119 14.26 8.36 -3.97
N THR A 120 13.05 8.77 -3.62
CA THR A 120 12.77 9.42 -2.33
C THR A 120 11.92 8.49 -1.49
N GLN A 121 12.03 8.59 -0.17
CA GLN A 121 11.07 7.92 0.69
C GLN A 121 9.73 8.64 0.62
N LEU A 122 8.65 7.90 0.36
CA LEU A 122 7.31 8.42 0.54
C LEU A 122 7.05 8.55 2.05
N VAL A 123 6.98 9.79 2.54
CA VAL A 123 6.55 10.06 3.91
C VAL A 123 5.03 9.99 3.93
N VAL A 124 4.48 8.90 4.46
CA VAL A 124 3.04 8.74 4.66
C VAL A 124 2.72 9.17 6.08
N ILE A 125 1.91 10.22 6.20
CA ILE A 125 1.42 10.77 7.46
C ILE A 125 -0.08 10.44 7.55
N GLY A 126 -0.56 10.01 8.72
CA GLY A 126 -1.94 9.56 8.92
C GLY A 126 -2.09 8.04 8.88
N ARG A 127 -1.03 7.29 9.19
CA ARG A 127 -1.14 5.84 9.46
C ARG A 127 -1.77 5.60 10.82
N GLU A 128 -2.27 4.39 11.07
CA GLU A 128 -2.79 3.99 12.39
C GLU A 128 -1.77 4.30 13.51
N ALA A 129 -0.48 4.09 13.25
CA ALA A 129 0.60 4.43 14.20
C ALA A 129 0.65 5.93 14.56
N ASP A 130 0.37 6.83 13.62
CA ASP A 130 0.36 8.27 13.89
C ASP A 130 -0.83 8.65 14.79
N VAL A 131 -1.98 7.98 14.59
CA VAL A 131 -3.16 8.14 15.42
C VAL A 131 -2.91 7.60 16.83
N VAL A 132 -2.31 6.41 16.96
CA VAL A 132 -1.91 5.83 18.25
C VAL A 132 -1.00 6.81 19.00
N LYS A 133 -0.03 7.40 18.30
CA LYS A 133 0.85 8.43 18.88
C LYS A 133 0.07 9.68 19.32
N ALA A 134 -0.90 10.14 18.55
CA ALA A 134 -1.73 11.28 18.92
C ALA A 134 -2.57 10.99 20.17
N ILE A 135 -3.18 9.81 20.27
CA ILE A 135 -3.97 9.37 21.43
C ILE A 135 -3.08 9.29 22.68
N THR A 136 -1.89 8.70 22.58
CA THR A 136 -0.97 8.54 23.72
C THR A 136 -0.41 9.88 24.22
N LEU A 137 -0.21 10.86 23.33
CA LEU A 137 0.21 12.21 23.71
C LEU A 137 -0.91 13.05 24.32
N ASN A 138 -2.17 12.72 24.04
CA ASN A 138 -3.33 13.49 24.51
C ASN A 138 -4.48 12.55 24.92
N VAL A 139 -4.24 11.75 25.95
CA VAL A 139 -5.20 10.75 26.44
C VAL A 139 -6.51 11.40 26.86
N ASP A 140 -6.45 12.62 27.41
CA ASP A 140 -7.62 13.37 27.87
C ASP A 140 -8.60 13.74 26.74
N ALA A 141 -8.13 13.77 25.49
CA ALA A 141 -9.00 13.94 24.32
C ALA A 141 -9.90 12.73 24.08
N LEU A 142 -9.47 11.54 24.50
CA LEU A 142 -10.22 10.29 24.39
C LEU A 142 -10.99 9.97 25.69
N GLU A 143 -10.30 10.05 26.84
CA GLU A 143 -10.88 9.86 28.16
C GLU A 143 -10.09 10.65 29.21
N ARG A 144 -10.74 11.64 29.82
CA ARG A 144 -10.13 12.45 30.90
C ARG A 144 -9.69 11.59 32.08
N GLY A 145 -8.47 11.81 32.53
CA GLY A 145 -7.91 11.16 33.72
C GLY A 145 -7.49 9.70 33.51
N ALA A 146 -7.59 9.18 32.28
CA ALA A 146 -7.05 7.86 31.96
C ALA A 146 -5.52 7.92 31.76
N LYS A 147 -4.84 6.81 32.04
CA LYS A 147 -3.39 6.65 31.86
C LYS A 147 -3.11 5.58 30.82
N VAL A 148 -2.07 5.79 30.00
CA VAL A 148 -1.59 4.76 29.05
C VAL A 148 -0.96 3.61 29.82
N ILE A 149 -1.45 2.39 29.60
CA ILE A 149 -0.82 1.15 30.07
C ILE A 149 0.20 0.66 29.04
N GLY A 150 -0.14 0.75 27.76
CA GLY A 150 0.76 0.41 26.67
C GLY A 150 0.10 0.51 25.30
N THR A 151 0.92 0.33 24.27
CA THR A 151 0.51 0.24 22.87
C THR A 151 0.98 -1.09 22.28
N ASP A 152 0.35 -1.55 21.19
CA ASP A 152 0.68 -2.81 20.52
C ASP A 152 0.71 -4.03 21.46
N ILE A 153 -0.25 -4.12 22.39
CA ILE A 153 -0.27 -5.17 23.41
C ILE A 153 -0.76 -6.48 22.81
N SER A 154 0.11 -7.49 22.81
CA SER A 154 -0.21 -8.83 22.29
C SER A 154 -1.29 -9.54 23.11
N THR A 155 -2.24 -10.13 22.40
CA THR A 155 -3.29 -11.03 22.90
C THR A 155 -3.37 -12.27 22.00
N PRO A 156 -4.08 -13.34 22.42
CA PRO A 156 -4.34 -14.49 21.55
C PRO A 156 -5.10 -14.15 20.25
N TYR A 157 -5.78 -13.00 20.20
CA TYR A 157 -6.65 -12.58 19.10
C TYR A 157 -6.04 -11.44 18.25
N GLY A 158 -4.75 -11.15 18.43
CA GLY A 158 -4.04 -10.06 17.77
C GLY A 158 -3.50 -9.03 18.76
N LYS A 159 -3.20 -7.82 18.28
CA LYS A 159 -2.62 -6.75 19.09
C LYS A 159 -3.65 -5.67 19.36
N VAL A 160 -3.70 -5.20 20.60
CA VAL A 160 -4.48 -4.04 21.01
C VAL A 160 -3.65 -2.79 20.74
N ASP A 161 -4.19 -1.85 19.96
CA ASP A 161 -3.45 -0.65 19.54
C ASP A 161 -3.07 0.23 20.73
N VAL A 162 -4.03 0.55 21.60
CA VAL A 162 -3.79 1.28 22.85
C VAL A 162 -4.64 0.69 23.98
N LEU A 163 -4.01 0.46 25.13
CA LEU A 163 -4.72 0.13 26.37
C LEU A 163 -4.53 1.27 27.37
N LEU A 164 -5.65 1.80 27.86
CA LEU A 164 -5.67 2.80 28.92
C LEU A 164 -6.29 2.24 30.18
N LYS A 165 -6.06 2.92 31.30
CA LYS A 165 -6.67 2.60 32.60
C LYS A 165 -7.18 3.88 33.26
N LYS A 166 -8.44 3.86 33.69
CA LYS A 166 -9.07 4.91 34.50
C LYS A 166 -8.61 4.82 35.96
N GLU A 167 -8.87 5.88 36.73
CA GLU A 167 -8.58 5.91 38.18
C GLU A 167 -9.33 4.81 38.96
N ASP A 168 -10.56 4.48 38.56
CA ASP A 168 -11.38 3.41 39.14
C ASP A 168 -10.89 1.99 38.79
N GLY A 169 -9.83 1.88 37.98
CA GLY A 169 -9.24 0.61 37.56
C GLY A 169 -9.80 0.04 36.25
N THR A 170 -10.84 0.64 35.68
CA THR A 170 -11.44 0.22 34.40
C THR A 170 -10.45 0.36 33.25
N LEU A 171 -10.33 -0.68 32.43
CA LEU A 171 -9.53 -0.68 31.21
C LEU A 171 -10.32 -0.09 30.04
N ILE A 172 -9.64 0.69 29.22
CA ILE A 172 -10.16 1.20 27.96
C ILE A 172 -9.33 0.58 26.85
N VAL A 173 -9.96 -0.30 26.09
CA VAL A 173 -9.36 -0.98 24.95
C VAL A 173 -9.65 -0.12 23.72
N VAL A 174 -8.61 0.36 23.06
CA VAL A 174 -8.73 1.25 21.91
C VAL A 174 -8.28 0.51 20.65
N GLU A 175 -9.16 0.48 19.66
CA GLU A 175 -8.87 0.01 18.29
C GLU A 175 -8.86 1.24 17.38
N VAL A 176 -7.85 1.34 16.52
CA VAL A 176 -7.63 2.46 15.62
C VAL A 176 -7.79 1.99 14.17
N LYS A 177 -8.44 2.83 13.35
CA LYS A 177 -8.47 2.68 11.89
C LYS A 177 -8.13 4.03 11.26
N ASN A 178 -7.29 4.03 10.23
CA ASN A 178 -7.00 5.24 9.44
C ASN A 178 -7.96 5.44 8.26
N GLU A 179 -8.92 4.53 8.08
CA GLU A 179 -9.98 4.57 7.07
C GLU A 179 -11.36 4.34 7.69
N LYS A 180 -12.42 4.44 6.89
CA LYS A 180 -13.80 4.22 7.35
C LYS A 180 -13.93 2.83 7.98
N ALA A 181 -14.28 2.78 9.27
CA ALA A 181 -14.36 1.54 10.00
C ALA A 181 -15.59 0.70 9.58
N GLY A 182 -15.34 -0.56 9.23
CA GLY A 182 -16.37 -1.56 8.95
C GLY A 182 -16.61 -2.51 10.13
N ILE A 183 -17.48 -3.51 9.90
CA ILE A 183 -17.89 -4.49 10.93
C ILE A 183 -16.71 -5.29 11.50
N ALA A 184 -15.70 -5.57 10.67
CA ALA A 184 -14.51 -6.31 11.09
C ALA A 184 -13.77 -5.63 12.25
N ALA A 185 -13.68 -4.30 12.24
CA ALA A 185 -13.04 -3.52 13.30
C ALA A 185 -13.82 -3.60 14.62
N VAL A 186 -15.15 -3.57 14.55
CA VAL A 186 -16.02 -3.71 15.74
C VAL A 186 -15.87 -5.10 16.36
N LEU A 187 -15.88 -6.16 15.53
CA LEU A 187 -15.70 -7.53 15.99
C LEU A 187 -14.32 -7.76 16.58
N GLN A 188 -13.29 -7.11 16.04
CA GLN A 188 -11.94 -7.15 16.59
C GLN A 188 -11.87 -6.49 17.97
N LEU A 189 -12.39 -5.27 18.09
CA LEU A 189 -12.48 -4.57 19.36
C LEU A 189 -13.25 -5.38 20.41
N LYS A 190 -14.37 -5.99 20.01
CA LYS A 190 -15.16 -6.88 20.87
C LYS A 190 -14.33 -8.02 21.44
N ARG A 191 -13.57 -8.75 20.61
CA ARG A 191 -12.71 -9.85 21.06
C ARG A 191 -11.70 -9.39 22.11
N TYR A 192 -11.13 -8.20 21.95
CA TYR A 192 -10.18 -7.64 22.93
C TYR A 192 -10.85 -7.25 24.24
N VAL A 193 -12.03 -6.63 24.17
CA VAL A 193 -12.81 -6.27 25.36
C VAL A 193 -13.22 -7.54 26.14
N GLU A 194 -13.71 -8.56 25.45
CA GLU A 194 -14.09 -9.85 26.04
C GLU A 194 -12.89 -10.53 26.70
N PHE A 195 -11.74 -10.56 26.03
CA PHE A 195 -10.50 -11.11 26.58
C PHE A 195 -10.10 -10.48 27.92
N TYR A 196 -10.20 -9.15 28.08
CA TYR A 196 -9.90 -8.50 29.35
C TYR A 196 -10.98 -8.74 30.41
N ARG A 197 -12.26 -8.84 30.00
CA ARG A 197 -13.36 -9.20 30.90
C ARG A 197 -13.22 -10.61 31.47
N GLU A 198 -12.85 -11.58 30.63
CA GLU A 198 -12.57 -12.96 31.05
C GLU A 198 -11.41 -13.04 32.05
N LYS A 199 -10.45 -12.11 31.95
CA LYS A 199 -9.35 -11.96 32.92
C LYS A 199 -9.76 -11.24 34.22
N GLY A 200 -11.04 -10.88 34.38
CA GLY A 200 -11.58 -10.25 35.58
C GLY A 200 -11.47 -8.72 35.61
N PHE A 201 -11.10 -8.07 34.50
CA PHE A 201 -11.07 -6.61 34.43
C PHE A 201 -12.42 -6.04 33.96
N SER A 202 -12.81 -4.90 34.52
CA SER A 202 -13.79 -4.03 33.85
C SER A 202 -13.15 -3.46 32.59
N ALA A 203 -13.78 -3.66 31.42
CA ALA A 203 -13.23 -3.22 30.14
C ALA A 203 -14.30 -2.56 29.25
N ILE A 204 -13.94 -1.41 28.67
CA ILE A 204 -14.75 -0.63 27.72
C ILE A 204 -14.01 -0.54 26.39
N GLY A 205 -14.69 -0.85 25.29
CA GLY A 205 -14.14 -0.71 23.95
C GLY A 205 -14.34 0.70 23.39
N VAL A 206 -13.31 1.24 22.73
CA VAL A 206 -13.38 2.48 21.96
C VAL A 206 -12.78 2.28 20.58
N LEU A 207 -13.58 2.46 19.54
CA LEU A 207 -13.14 2.45 18.15
C LEU A 207 -12.88 3.88 17.69
N VAL A 208 -11.68 4.14 17.20
CA VAL A 208 -11.26 5.46 16.69
C VAL A 208 -11.02 5.37 15.18
N ALA A 209 -11.77 6.13 14.39
CA ALA A 209 -11.64 6.14 12.93
C ALA A 209 -12.12 7.48 12.30
N PRO A 210 -11.81 7.79 11.02
CA PRO A 210 -12.34 8.98 10.36
C PRO A 210 -13.88 8.97 10.28
N SER A 211 -14.45 7.80 10.00
CA SER A 211 -15.90 7.55 9.97
C SER A 211 -16.17 6.05 10.19
N ILE A 212 -17.45 5.67 10.30
CA ILE A 212 -17.90 4.29 10.52
C ILE A 212 -19.05 3.97 9.57
N THR A 213 -19.20 2.72 9.12
CA THR A 213 -20.37 2.29 8.34
C THR A 213 -21.62 2.23 9.23
N GLU A 214 -22.81 2.39 8.66
CA GLU A 214 -24.07 2.35 9.42
C GLU A 214 -24.25 1.01 10.15
N GLU A 215 -23.94 -0.10 9.46
CA GLU A 215 -23.96 -1.45 10.04
C GLU A 215 -22.99 -1.58 11.23
N ALA A 216 -21.75 -1.10 11.08
CA ALA A 216 -20.76 -1.16 12.14
C ALA A 216 -21.15 -0.26 13.33
N PHE A 217 -21.78 0.89 13.06
CA PHE A 217 -22.30 1.76 14.11
C PHE A 217 -23.45 1.12 14.89
N ALA A 218 -24.37 0.44 14.21
CA ALA A 218 -25.42 -0.32 14.89
C ALA A 218 -24.83 -1.41 15.80
N HIS A 219 -23.78 -2.09 15.35
CA HIS A 219 -23.11 -3.13 16.13
C HIS A 219 -22.32 -2.57 17.31
N ILE A 220 -21.57 -1.49 17.13
CA ILE A 220 -20.77 -0.92 18.24
C ILE A 220 -21.67 -0.45 19.38
N MET A 221 -22.84 0.13 19.06
CA MET A 221 -23.85 0.52 20.04
C MET A 221 -24.48 -0.69 20.73
N LYS A 222 -24.80 -1.75 19.98
CA LYS A 222 -25.34 -3.00 20.54
C LYS A 222 -24.39 -3.65 21.56
N GLU A 223 -23.09 -3.57 21.32
CA GLU A 223 -22.06 -4.11 22.21
C GLU A 223 -21.68 -3.17 23.37
N ASN A 224 -22.39 -2.04 23.55
CA ASN A 224 -22.08 -1.00 24.53
C ASN A 224 -20.63 -0.49 24.45
N MET A 225 -20.09 -0.41 23.24
CA MET A 225 -18.78 0.17 22.95
C MET A 225 -18.94 1.57 22.35
N ARG A 226 -17.86 2.35 22.33
CA ARG A 226 -17.90 3.75 21.87
C ARG A 226 -17.21 3.92 20.53
N PHE A 227 -17.76 4.81 19.72
CA PHE A 227 -17.09 5.31 18.52
C PHE A 227 -16.62 6.75 18.74
N VAL A 228 -15.38 7.05 18.35
CA VAL A 228 -14.80 8.39 18.40
C VAL A 228 -14.22 8.74 17.04
N GLU A 229 -14.69 9.84 16.45
CA GLU A 229 -14.15 10.34 15.18
C GLU A 229 -12.75 10.92 15.37
N LEU A 230 -11.82 10.56 14.48
CA LEU A 230 -10.41 10.99 14.54
C LEU A 230 -10.23 12.51 14.69
N LYS A 231 -11.04 13.30 14.00
CA LYS A 231 -11.02 14.76 14.07
C LYS A 231 -11.20 15.31 15.49
N LYS A 232 -11.84 14.58 16.41
CA LYS A 232 -11.94 14.95 17.84
C LYS A 232 -10.61 14.77 18.58
N ILE A 233 -9.82 13.77 18.20
CA ILE A 233 -8.47 13.55 18.75
C ILE A 233 -7.51 14.63 18.26
N PHE A 234 -7.54 14.93 16.95
CA PHE A 234 -6.65 15.92 16.36
C PHE A 234 -7.02 17.36 16.70
N SER A 235 -8.31 17.71 16.86
CA SER A 235 -8.70 19.08 17.25
C SER A 235 -8.34 19.43 18.69
N ALA A 236 -8.34 18.45 19.59
CA ALA A 236 -7.91 18.61 20.98
C ALA A 236 -6.39 18.67 21.12
N THR A 237 -5.67 18.07 20.17
CA THR A 237 -4.21 18.07 20.16
C THR A 237 -3.76 19.28 19.37
N SER A 238 -3.36 20.36 20.04
CA SER A 238 -2.68 21.48 19.37
C SER A 238 -1.34 21.01 18.79
N LEU A 239 -1.36 20.27 17.69
CA LEU A 239 -0.19 19.87 16.91
C LEU A 239 0.34 21.07 16.13
N ARG A 240 0.75 22.11 16.86
CA ARG A 240 1.45 23.29 16.31
C ARG A 240 2.87 22.99 15.83
N GLN A 241 3.26 21.71 15.68
CA GLN A 241 4.60 21.30 15.24
C GLN A 241 4.63 20.54 13.91
N ALA A 242 3.62 20.72 13.06
CA ALA A 242 3.72 20.34 11.65
C ALA A 242 2.99 21.40 10.80
N PRO A 243 3.69 22.37 10.20
CA PRO A 243 3.07 23.47 9.43
C PRO A 243 2.24 23.04 8.20
N ALA A 244 2.07 21.74 7.96
CA ALA A 244 1.40 21.18 6.80
C ALA A 244 0.19 20.29 7.13
N LEU A 245 -0.07 19.92 8.39
CA LEU A 245 -1.11 18.92 8.71
C LEU A 245 -2.54 19.40 8.38
N ASP A 246 -2.83 20.68 8.63
CA ASP A 246 -4.16 21.27 8.42
C ASP A 246 -4.64 21.21 6.95
N LYS A 247 -3.72 21.05 6.01
CA LYS A 247 -4.03 21.02 4.57
C LYS A 247 -4.51 19.66 4.07
N TYR A 248 -4.27 18.58 4.82
CA TYR A 248 -4.54 17.20 4.42
C TYR A 248 -5.68 16.53 5.21
N ILE A 249 -6.27 17.24 6.18
CA ILE A 249 -7.37 16.74 7.05
C ILE A 249 -8.75 17.18 6.53
N LYS A 250 -8.84 17.84 5.37
CA LYS A 250 -10.12 18.23 4.78
C LYS A 250 -10.94 17.04 4.29
#